data_AF-A0AAV9J5R1-F1
#
_entry.id   AF-A0AAV9J5R1-F1
#
_cell.length_a   1.000
_cell.length_b   1.000
_cell.length_c   1.000
_cell.angle_alpha   90.00
_cell.angle_beta   90.00
_cell.angle_gamma   90.00
#
_symmetry.space_group_name_H-M   'P 1'
#
loop_
_entity.id
_entity.type
_entity.pdbx_description
1 polymer ?
#
loop_
_entity_poly.entity_id
_entity_poly.type
_entity_poly.pdbx_seq_one_letter_code
_entity_poly.pdbx_strand_id
1 'polypeptide(L)'
;MDAYDPSAHHATLLSRANATTATKHKTFFDTHHSSEAIEFVVFNALVLYNVLELLILIFTTFRRFRGLYFTSMLVATTGILLYTIGTMTSYYHLAAKAAGLTLRAIGWPAMITGQSLVLYSRLSVMFMGEHQNVQKAMKWTIIVDALLNHTITIILTFGNAYASPHATWNRAFNIQHKFGRTCFTIQELVLSGLYIWRAVSFLRNSAMLNDKKRMVLVMWQLIAINVIIEGLDIYVLYQEFAANHPVRQMIKVVVYSIKLKLEFAVLSQLVDITTESRSNFGSYEKNGHLSSVHEEHELAHAYDERHSGTSPS
;
A
#
# COMPACT_ATOMS: atom_id res chain seq x y z
N MET A 1 -37.08 1.10 -60.61
CA MET A 1 -37.11 2.44 -60.02
C MET A 1 -37.97 2.27 -58.78
N ASP A 2 -37.37 1.76 -57.71
CA ASP A 2 -38.11 1.23 -56.57
C ASP A 2 -38.62 2.41 -55.73
N ALA A 3 -39.94 2.41 -55.51
CA ALA A 3 -40.64 3.48 -54.83
C ALA A 3 -40.17 3.58 -53.37
N TYR A 4 -39.62 4.74 -53.00
CA TYR A 4 -39.25 5.09 -51.64
C TYR A 4 -40.51 5.16 -50.76
N ASP A 5 -40.64 4.25 -49.79
CA ASP A 5 -41.70 4.25 -48.78
C ASP A 5 -41.26 5.02 -47.52
N PRO A 6 -41.79 6.22 -47.27
CA PRO A 6 -41.41 7.06 -46.13
C PRO A 6 -41.85 6.48 -44.78
N SER A 7 -42.86 5.60 -44.76
CA SER A 7 -43.45 5.07 -43.53
C SER A 7 -42.53 4.05 -42.84
N ALA A 8 -41.87 3.20 -43.64
CA ALA A 8 -40.89 2.23 -43.16
C ALA A 8 -39.65 2.91 -42.56
N HIS A 9 -39.22 4.04 -43.13
CA HIS A 9 -38.09 4.81 -42.62
C HIS A 9 -38.41 5.44 -41.26
N HIS A 10 -39.61 6.00 -41.08
CA HIS A 10 -40.03 6.62 -39.83
C HIS A 10 -40.21 5.58 -38.70
N ALA A 11 -40.76 4.40 -39.01
CA ALA A 11 -40.85 3.28 -38.05
C ALA A 11 -39.47 2.78 -37.60
N THR A 12 -38.50 2.74 -38.51
CA THR A 12 -37.11 2.36 -38.22
C THR A 12 -36.40 3.39 -37.33
N LEU A 13 -36.67 4.69 -37.54
CA LEU A 13 -36.16 5.75 -36.67
C LEU A 13 -36.76 5.71 -35.27
N LEU A 14 -38.07 5.44 -35.13
CA LEU A 14 -38.73 5.28 -33.84
C LEU A 14 -38.25 4.04 -33.09
N SER A 15 -38.05 2.92 -33.79
CA SER A 15 -37.42 1.71 -33.24
C SER A 15 -36.00 1.99 -32.73
N ARG A 16 -35.18 2.71 -33.51
CA ARG A 16 -33.83 3.11 -33.11
C ARG A 16 -33.83 4.10 -31.94
N ALA A 17 -34.76 5.05 -31.90
CA ALA A 17 -34.92 6.01 -30.80
C ALA A 17 -35.36 5.31 -29.50
N ASN A 18 -36.28 4.34 -29.60
CA ASN A 18 -36.70 3.52 -28.47
C ASN A 18 -35.58 2.58 -27.99
N ALA A 19 -34.80 1.98 -28.90
CA ALA A 19 -33.64 1.15 -28.55
C ALA A 19 -32.52 1.96 -27.86
N THR A 20 -32.27 3.20 -28.31
CA THR A 20 -31.29 4.10 -27.68
C THR A 20 -31.76 4.64 -26.33
N THR A 21 -33.08 4.80 -26.15
CA THR A 21 -33.69 5.19 -24.86
C THR A 21 -33.68 4.03 -23.87
N ALA A 22 -33.93 2.79 -24.33
CA ALA A 22 -33.85 1.59 -23.50
C ALA A 22 -32.42 1.30 -23.00
N THR A 23 -31.38 1.62 -23.78
CA THR A 23 -29.99 1.51 -23.33
C THR A 23 -29.57 2.55 -22.28
N LYS A 24 -30.36 3.60 -22.07
CA LYS A 24 -30.01 4.72 -21.17
C LYS A 24 -30.45 4.55 -19.71
N HIS A 25 -31.21 3.50 -19.39
CA HIS A 25 -31.75 3.30 -18.05
C HIS A 25 -31.34 1.93 -17.48
N LYS A 26 -30.02 1.67 -17.38
CA LYS A 26 -29.52 0.62 -16.48
C LYS A 26 -29.74 1.11 -15.05
N THR A 27 -30.91 0.81 -14.49
CA THR A 27 -31.17 1.03 -13.07
C THR A 27 -30.29 0.07 -12.26
N PHE A 28 -29.98 0.46 -11.02
CA PHE A 28 -29.19 -0.31 -10.06
C PHE A 28 -29.66 -1.77 -9.88
N PHE A 29 -30.91 -2.08 -10.24
CA PHE A 29 -31.54 -3.40 -10.10
C PHE A 29 -31.83 -4.13 -11.42
N ASP A 30 -31.67 -3.52 -12.61
CA ASP A 30 -31.93 -4.16 -13.93
C ASP A 30 -30.68 -4.81 -14.55
N THR A 31 -29.58 -4.94 -13.80
CA THR A 31 -28.50 -5.80 -14.24
C THR A 31 -28.96 -7.25 -14.06
N HIS A 32 -29.35 -7.89 -15.17
CA HIS A 32 -29.30 -9.35 -15.28
C HIS A 32 -28.09 -9.85 -14.49
N HIS A 33 -28.29 -10.88 -13.64
CA HIS A 33 -27.29 -11.55 -12.80
C HIS A 33 -26.12 -12.15 -13.63
N SER A 34 -25.41 -11.30 -14.35
CA SER A 34 -24.18 -11.61 -15.04
C SER A 34 -23.12 -11.82 -13.96
N SER A 35 -22.36 -12.90 -14.09
CA SER A 35 -21.26 -13.23 -13.18
C SER A 35 -20.34 -12.02 -12.97
N GLU A 36 -20.12 -11.21 -14.01
CA GLU A 36 -19.32 -9.99 -13.96
C GLU A 36 -19.82 -8.95 -12.94
N ALA A 37 -21.13 -8.69 -12.89
CA ALA A 37 -21.68 -7.71 -11.96
C ALA A 37 -21.56 -8.17 -10.51
N ILE A 38 -21.80 -9.47 -10.26
CA ILE A 38 -21.64 -10.08 -8.94
C ILE A 38 -20.18 -10.01 -8.49
N GLU A 39 -19.25 -10.42 -9.35
CA GLU A 39 -17.81 -10.33 -9.08
C GLU A 39 -17.38 -8.89 -8.79
N PHE A 40 -17.88 -7.92 -9.56
CA PHE A 40 -17.59 -6.51 -9.35
C PHE A 40 -18.09 -6.01 -7.98
N VAL A 41 -19.32 -6.34 -7.59
CA VAL A 41 -19.87 -6.00 -6.26
C VAL A 41 -19.02 -6.61 -5.15
N VAL A 42 -18.71 -7.90 -5.25
CA VAL A 42 -17.94 -8.63 -4.22
C VAL A 42 -16.56 -8.03 -4.03
N PHE A 43 -15.81 -7.76 -5.12
CA PHE A 43 -14.50 -7.14 -4.99
C PHE A 43 -14.56 -5.71 -4.47
N ASN A 44 -15.56 -4.91 -4.86
CA ASN A 44 -15.73 -3.57 -4.29
C ASN A 44 -16.02 -3.62 -2.78
N ALA A 45 -16.92 -4.50 -2.34
CA ALA A 45 -17.22 -4.68 -0.93
C ALA A 45 -15.98 -5.08 -0.13
N LEU A 46 -15.19 -6.01 -0.67
CA LEU A 46 -13.92 -6.44 -0.07
C LEU A 46 -12.91 -5.29 0.05
N VAL A 47 -12.76 -4.49 -1.00
CA VAL A 47 -11.86 -3.31 -0.97
C VAL A 47 -12.33 -2.31 0.08
N LEU A 48 -13.62 -1.96 0.12
CA LEU A 48 -14.15 -0.99 1.07
C LEU A 48 -14.01 -1.48 2.51
N TYR A 49 -14.22 -2.78 2.76
CA TYR A 49 -13.94 -3.40 4.05
C TYR A 49 -12.46 -3.25 4.43
N ASN A 50 -11.54 -3.63 3.54
CA ASN A 50 -10.11 -3.53 3.81
C ASN A 50 -9.67 -2.07 4.05
N VAL A 51 -10.21 -1.12 3.30
CA VAL A 51 -9.96 0.32 3.48
C VAL A 51 -10.44 0.79 4.85
N LEU A 52 -11.67 0.41 5.25
CA LEU A 52 -12.21 0.79 6.55
C LEU A 52 -11.36 0.24 7.69
N GLU A 53 -10.98 -1.04 7.61
CA GLU A 53 -10.09 -1.68 8.56
C GLU A 53 -8.73 -0.98 8.62
N LEU A 54 -8.13 -0.67 7.47
CA LEU A 54 -6.87 0.09 7.39
C LEU A 54 -6.98 1.47 8.04
N LEU A 55 -8.05 2.21 7.78
CA LEU A 55 -8.26 3.52 8.42
C LEU A 55 -8.36 3.38 9.94
N ILE A 56 -9.14 2.41 10.44
CA ILE A 56 -9.25 2.13 11.87
C ILE A 56 -7.87 1.79 12.44
N LEU A 57 -7.12 0.88 11.81
CA LEU A 57 -5.78 0.48 12.23
C LEU A 57 -4.81 1.67 12.27
N ILE A 58 -4.83 2.53 11.25
CA ILE A 58 -4.02 3.75 11.19
C ILE A 58 -4.36 4.67 12.38
N PHE A 59 -5.63 4.99 12.60
CA PHE A 59 -6.00 5.95 13.65
C PHE A 59 -5.86 5.38 15.08
N THR A 60 -5.95 4.06 15.25
CA THR A 60 -5.80 3.41 16.56
C THR A 60 -4.34 3.15 16.94
N THR A 61 -3.45 2.91 15.97
CA THR A 61 -2.05 2.54 16.24
C THR A 61 -1.11 3.74 16.30
N PHE A 62 -1.31 4.75 15.45
CA PHE A 62 -0.42 5.92 15.43
C PHE A 62 -0.75 6.88 16.57
N ARG A 63 0.13 6.96 17.58
CA ARG A 63 0.00 7.95 18.67
C ARG A 63 0.31 9.39 18.25
N ARG A 64 1.04 9.57 17.14
CA ARG A 64 1.35 10.89 16.56
C ARG A 64 1.01 10.87 15.08
N PHE A 65 0.05 11.68 14.67
CA PHE A 65 -0.38 11.85 13.28
C PHE A 65 0.57 12.75 12.48
N ARG A 66 1.88 12.54 12.64
CA ARG A 66 2.95 13.31 11.98
C ARG A 66 4.07 12.35 11.59
N GLY A 67 4.50 12.44 10.35
CA GLY A 67 5.58 11.62 9.80
C GLY A 67 5.27 11.11 8.40
N LEU A 68 6.32 10.81 7.64
CA LEU A 68 6.19 10.37 6.26
C LEU A 68 5.44 9.04 6.15
N TYR A 69 5.76 8.07 7.01
CA TYR A 69 5.06 6.78 7.05
C TYR A 69 3.55 6.98 7.24
N PHE A 70 3.14 7.65 8.32
CA PHE A 70 1.73 7.91 8.61
C PHE A 70 1.03 8.61 7.43
N THR A 71 1.63 9.67 6.90
CA THR A 71 1.03 10.46 5.81
C THR A 71 0.90 9.63 4.54
N SER A 72 1.94 8.90 4.15
CA SER A 72 1.92 8.04 2.97
C SER A 72 0.92 6.90 3.09
N MET A 73 0.82 6.28 4.28
CA MET A 73 -0.13 5.21 4.58
C MET A 73 -1.59 5.70 4.49
N LEU A 74 -1.87 6.88 5.05
CA LEU A 74 -3.18 7.51 5.02
C LEU A 74 -3.56 7.94 3.60
N VAL A 75 -2.63 8.57 2.87
CA VAL A 75 -2.83 8.99 1.48
C VAL A 75 -3.07 7.80 0.56
N ALA A 76 -2.30 6.71 0.71
CA ALA A 76 -2.48 5.49 -0.07
C ALA A 76 -3.86 4.86 0.20
N THR A 77 -4.23 4.70 1.47
CA THR A 77 -5.54 4.16 1.89
C THR A 77 -6.70 5.00 1.37
N THR A 78 -6.60 6.33 1.50
CA THR A 78 -7.61 7.26 0.98
C THR A 78 -7.64 7.27 -0.55
N GLY A 79 -6.50 7.09 -1.21
CA GLY A 79 -6.41 6.92 -2.67
C GLY A 79 -7.17 5.68 -3.16
N ILE A 80 -7.03 4.54 -2.46
CA ILE A 80 -7.81 3.33 -2.73
C ILE A 80 -9.30 3.62 -2.59
N LEU A 81 -9.71 4.32 -1.52
CA LEU A 81 -11.12 4.69 -1.30
C LEU A 81 -11.67 5.53 -2.46
N LEU A 82 -10.99 6.62 -2.81
CA LEU A 82 -11.41 7.53 -3.88
C LEU A 82 -11.47 6.81 -5.24
N TYR A 83 -10.47 5.97 -5.52
CA TYR A 83 -10.43 5.20 -6.75
C TYR A 83 -11.59 4.20 -6.84
N THR A 84 -11.91 3.54 -5.72
CA THR A 84 -13.01 2.56 -5.61
C THR A 84 -14.35 3.25 -5.82
N ILE A 85 -14.61 4.36 -5.11
CA ILE A 85 -15.83 5.15 -5.28
C ILE A 85 -15.95 5.64 -6.73
N GLY A 86 -14.88 6.21 -7.30
CA GLY A 86 -14.90 6.68 -8.69
C GLY A 86 -15.18 5.56 -9.69
N THR A 87 -14.64 4.36 -9.45
CA THR A 87 -14.90 3.18 -10.29
C THR A 87 -16.35 2.70 -10.16
N MET A 88 -16.93 2.71 -8.95
CA MET A 88 -18.36 2.43 -8.74
C MET A 88 -19.25 3.47 -9.45
N THR A 89 -18.93 4.76 -9.32
CA THR A 89 -19.66 5.83 -10.00
C THR A 89 -19.65 5.64 -11.51
N SER A 90 -18.52 5.25 -12.10
CA SER A 90 -18.41 4.97 -13.54
C SER A 90 -19.12 3.69 -13.96
N TYR A 91 -19.05 2.62 -13.15
CA TYR A 91 -19.63 1.31 -13.49
C TYR A 91 -21.17 1.32 -13.44
N TYR A 92 -21.75 1.91 -12.40
CA TYR A 92 -23.20 2.00 -12.21
C TYR A 92 -23.82 3.29 -12.76
N HIS A 93 -23.03 4.15 -13.41
CA HIS A 93 -23.49 5.44 -13.93
C HIS A 93 -24.20 6.33 -12.89
N LEU A 94 -23.72 6.32 -11.64
CA LEU A 94 -24.36 7.02 -10.51
C LEU A 94 -24.34 8.55 -10.63
N ALA A 95 -23.42 9.09 -11.42
CA ALA A 95 -23.26 10.53 -11.63
C ALA A 95 -22.71 10.80 -13.04
N ALA A 96 -22.46 12.08 -13.35
CA ALA A 96 -21.81 12.47 -14.59
C ALA A 96 -20.52 11.68 -14.81
N LYS A 97 -20.26 11.24 -16.05
CA LYS A 97 -19.05 10.48 -16.44
C LYS A 97 -17.77 11.15 -15.93
N ALA A 98 -17.73 12.49 -15.97
CA ALA A 98 -16.61 13.29 -15.49
C ALA A 98 -16.34 13.09 -13.99
N ALA A 99 -17.38 12.96 -13.15
CA ALA A 99 -17.23 12.81 -11.71
C ALA A 99 -16.49 11.51 -11.34
N GLY A 100 -16.93 10.37 -11.90
CA GLY A 100 -16.24 9.09 -11.69
C GLY A 100 -14.80 9.09 -12.23
N LEU A 101 -14.59 9.72 -13.39
CA LEU A 101 -13.27 9.85 -13.99
C LEU A 101 -12.31 10.71 -13.14
N THR A 102 -12.78 11.84 -12.62
CA THR A 102 -12.00 12.72 -11.76
C THR A 102 -11.65 12.07 -10.43
N LEU A 103 -12.60 11.37 -9.79
CA LEU A 103 -12.32 10.62 -8.56
C LEU A 103 -11.24 9.56 -8.78
N ARG A 104 -11.29 8.86 -9.91
CA ARG A 104 -10.24 7.90 -10.29
C ARG A 104 -8.91 8.59 -10.59
N ALA A 105 -8.92 9.73 -11.28
CA ALA A 105 -7.73 10.49 -11.62
C ALA A 105 -7.01 11.06 -10.38
N ILE A 106 -7.74 11.30 -9.28
CA ILE A 106 -7.16 11.70 -7.99
C ILE A 106 -6.75 10.48 -7.17
N GLY A 107 -7.61 9.46 -7.09
CA GLY A 107 -7.40 8.28 -6.26
C GLY A 107 -6.24 7.41 -6.72
N TRP A 108 -6.07 7.23 -8.04
CA TRP A 108 -5.01 6.37 -8.59
C TRP A 108 -3.60 6.88 -8.27
N PRO A 109 -3.22 8.15 -8.53
CA PRO A 109 -1.90 8.64 -8.16
C PRO A 109 -1.63 8.58 -6.65
N ALA A 110 -2.62 8.92 -5.83
CA ALA A 110 -2.51 8.87 -4.37
C ALA A 110 -2.27 7.43 -3.88
N MET A 111 -2.98 6.46 -4.47
CA MET A 111 -2.82 5.04 -4.19
C MET A 111 -1.41 4.54 -4.59
N ILE A 112 -0.97 4.79 -5.82
CA ILE A 112 0.29 4.24 -6.34
C ILE A 112 1.51 4.91 -5.68
N THR A 113 1.59 6.25 -5.72
CA THR A 113 2.74 6.96 -5.14
C THR A 113 2.77 6.81 -3.62
N GLY A 114 1.61 6.75 -2.97
CA GLY A 114 1.52 6.51 -1.53
C GLY A 114 2.22 5.23 -1.12
N GLN A 115 2.06 4.14 -1.88
CA GLN A 115 2.72 2.85 -1.63
C GLN A 115 4.24 2.96 -1.77
N SER A 116 4.74 3.58 -2.84
CA SER A 116 6.18 3.82 -3.01
C SER A 116 6.76 4.66 -1.86
N LEU A 117 5.98 5.63 -1.33
CA LEU A 117 6.39 6.43 -0.18
C LEU A 117 6.36 5.66 1.15
N VAL A 118 5.46 4.69 1.33
CA VAL A 118 5.47 3.78 2.48
C VAL A 118 6.76 2.96 2.47
N LEU A 119 7.11 2.34 1.33
CA LEU A 119 8.37 1.61 1.15
C LEU A 119 9.59 2.49 1.41
N TYR A 120 9.62 3.69 0.83
CA TYR A 120 10.67 4.66 1.06
C TYR A 120 10.79 5.06 2.53
N SER A 121 9.66 5.26 3.23
CA SER A 121 9.68 5.59 4.65
C SER A 121 10.30 4.46 5.47
N ARG A 122 10.10 3.19 5.09
CA ARG A 122 10.74 2.05 5.77
C ARG A 122 12.24 1.98 5.48
N LEU A 123 12.61 2.16 4.22
CA LEU A 123 14.01 2.25 3.81
C LEU A 123 14.74 3.37 4.57
N SER A 124 14.09 4.52 4.76
CA SER A 124 14.69 5.67 5.46
C SER A 124 15.12 5.38 6.89
N VAL A 125 14.41 4.50 7.60
CA VAL A 125 14.74 4.12 8.97
C VAL A 125 15.96 3.20 9.00
N MET A 126 16.10 2.31 8.01
CA MET A 126 17.26 1.38 7.92
C MET A 126 18.56 2.07 7.49
N PHE A 127 18.46 3.24 6.85
CA PHE A 127 19.59 4.00 6.31
C PHE A 127 19.95 5.24 7.17
N MET A 128 19.40 5.37 8.39
CA MET A 128 19.76 6.48 9.29
C MET A 128 21.25 6.42 9.65
N GLY A 129 22.04 7.34 9.08
CA GLY A 129 23.47 7.55 9.38
C GLY A 129 24.43 7.17 8.25
N GLU A 130 24.07 6.26 7.33
CA GLU A 130 24.92 5.76 6.25
C GLU A 130 24.21 5.87 4.88
N HIS A 131 24.95 6.17 3.81
CA HIS A 131 24.43 6.23 2.42
C HIS A 131 23.24 7.19 2.19
N GLN A 132 23.20 8.34 2.84
CA GLN A 132 22.15 9.37 2.65
C GLN A 132 21.94 9.77 1.18
N ASN A 133 22.99 9.69 0.35
CA ASN A 133 22.90 10.00 -1.08
C ASN A 133 21.99 9.00 -1.83
N VAL A 134 22.04 7.71 -1.49
CA VAL A 134 21.18 6.68 -2.08
C VAL A 134 19.73 6.94 -1.69
N GLN A 135 19.48 7.25 -0.41
CA GLN A 135 18.15 7.59 0.06
C GLN A 135 17.58 8.84 -0.66
N LYS A 136 18.38 9.91 -0.77
CA LYS A 136 17.97 11.12 -1.51
C LYS A 136 17.70 10.80 -2.98
N ALA A 137 18.54 9.98 -3.62
CA ALA A 137 18.32 9.55 -5.00
C ALA A 137 16.99 8.81 -5.15
N MET A 138 16.69 7.85 -4.27
CA MET A 138 15.42 7.11 -4.29
C MET A 138 14.20 8.04 -4.11
N LYS A 139 14.30 9.02 -3.21
CA LYS A 139 13.23 10.03 -3.06
C LYS A 139 13.00 10.79 -4.37
N TRP A 140 14.07 11.23 -5.04
CA TRP A 140 13.97 11.94 -6.30
C TRP A 140 13.44 11.05 -7.42
N THR A 141 13.84 9.77 -7.48
CA THR A 141 13.28 8.80 -8.43
C THR A 141 11.76 8.71 -8.27
N ILE A 142 11.24 8.55 -7.04
CA ILE A 142 9.80 8.50 -6.77
C ILE A 142 9.09 9.78 -7.23
N ILE A 143 9.66 10.95 -6.95
CA ILE A 143 9.05 12.23 -7.30
C ILE A 143 9.00 12.41 -8.82
N VAL A 144 10.11 12.16 -9.51
CA VAL A 144 10.20 12.33 -10.96
C VAL A 144 9.30 11.33 -11.68
N ASP A 145 9.33 10.06 -11.27
CA ASP A 145 8.46 9.02 -11.82
C ASP A 145 6.98 9.38 -11.63
N ALA A 146 6.60 9.82 -10.42
CA ALA A 146 5.24 10.27 -10.13
C ALA A 146 4.80 11.45 -11.00
N LEU A 147 5.61 12.49 -11.12
CA LEU A 147 5.24 13.67 -11.91
C LEU A 147 5.09 13.34 -13.40
N LEU A 148 6.04 12.62 -13.97
CA LEU A 148 6.02 12.29 -15.40
C LEU A 148 4.89 11.30 -15.71
N ASN A 149 4.85 10.17 -15.02
CA ASN A 149 3.89 9.12 -15.35
C ASN A 149 2.45 9.50 -14.99
N HIS A 150 2.20 10.16 -13.85
CA HIS A 150 0.83 10.53 -13.50
C HIS A 150 0.28 11.62 -14.41
N THR A 151 1.04 12.66 -14.69
CA THR A 151 0.58 13.76 -15.54
C THR A 151 0.22 13.28 -16.94
N ILE A 152 1.10 12.51 -17.59
CA ILE A 152 0.84 11.99 -18.95
C ILE A 152 -0.37 11.05 -18.93
N THR A 153 -0.46 10.15 -17.93
CA THR A 153 -1.56 9.18 -17.84
C THR A 153 -2.90 9.86 -17.59
N ILE A 154 -2.96 10.90 -16.76
CA ILE A 154 -4.19 11.68 -16.52
C ILE A 154 -4.64 12.37 -17.81
N ILE A 155 -3.72 13.03 -18.53
CA ILE A 155 -4.04 13.69 -19.82
C ILE A 155 -4.62 12.67 -20.79
N LEU A 156 -3.98 11.51 -20.93
CA LEU A 156 -4.46 10.44 -21.82
C LEU A 156 -5.77 9.81 -21.35
N THR A 157 -6.03 9.78 -20.04
CA THR A 157 -7.29 9.28 -19.46
C THR A 157 -8.47 10.16 -19.88
N PHE A 158 -8.34 11.48 -19.74
CA PHE A 158 -9.38 12.42 -20.17
C PHE A 158 -9.48 12.50 -21.70
N GLY A 159 -8.35 12.48 -22.40
CA GLY A 159 -8.31 12.42 -23.87
C GLY A 159 -9.04 11.18 -24.40
N ASN A 160 -8.79 10.00 -23.82
CA ASN A 160 -9.52 8.77 -24.16
C ASN A 160 -11.03 8.88 -23.89
N ALA A 161 -11.44 9.62 -22.86
CA ALA A 161 -12.85 9.75 -22.50
C ALA A 161 -13.64 10.75 -23.37
N TYR A 162 -12.99 11.76 -23.96
CA TYR A 162 -13.66 12.92 -24.57
C TYR A 162 -13.15 13.34 -25.96
N ALA A 163 -11.93 12.96 -26.36
CA ALA A 163 -11.32 13.43 -27.60
C ALA A 163 -11.53 12.45 -28.78
N SER A 164 -11.43 12.98 -30.00
CA SER A 164 -11.56 12.25 -31.25
C SER A 164 -10.24 12.34 -32.05
N PRO A 165 -9.81 11.27 -32.77
CA PRO A 165 -10.42 9.94 -32.86
C PRO A 165 -10.17 9.06 -31.62
N HIS A 166 -11.23 8.44 -31.10
CA HIS A 166 -11.17 7.62 -29.86
C HIS A 166 -10.14 6.48 -29.92
N ALA A 167 -9.98 5.82 -31.07
CA ALA A 167 -9.05 4.70 -31.22
C ALA A 167 -7.59 5.09 -30.95
N THR A 168 -7.18 6.29 -31.40
CA THR A 168 -5.81 6.80 -31.21
C THR A 168 -5.55 7.12 -29.75
N TRP A 169 -6.48 7.80 -29.08
CA TRP A 169 -6.39 8.12 -27.66
C TRP A 169 -6.38 6.88 -26.78
N ASN A 170 -7.24 5.89 -27.09
CA ASN A 170 -7.26 4.61 -26.38
C ASN A 170 -5.94 3.85 -26.54
N ARG A 171 -5.36 3.83 -27.75
CA ARG A 171 -4.06 3.19 -27.98
C ARG A 171 -2.95 3.87 -27.18
N ALA A 172 -2.89 5.21 -27.22
CA ALA A 172 -1.91 5.98 -26.47
C ALA A 172 -2.04 5.76 -24.96
N PHE A 173 -3.28 5.81 -24.43
CA PHE A 173 -3.58 5.52 -23.03
C PHE A 173 -3.09 4.12 -22.62
N ASN A 174 -3.42 3.07 -23.39
CA ASN A 174 -3.03 1.70 -23.04
C ASN A 174 -1.51 1.49 -23.03
N ILE A 175 -0.78 2.10 -23.98
CA ILE A 175 0.69 2.03 -24.01
C ILE A 175 1.27 2.75 -22.80
N GLN A 176 0.85 3.99 -22.55
CA GLN A 176 1.34 4.78 -21.42
C GLN A 176 1.03 4.12 -20.08
N HIS A 177 -0.19 3.60 -19.90
CA HIS A 177 -0.61 3.01 -18.64
C HIS A 177 0.22 1.76 -18.30
N LYS A 178 0.49 0.90 -19.28
CA LYS A 178 1.39 -0.27 -19.14
C LYS A 178 2.84 0.14 -18.88
N PHE A 179 3.33 1.13 -19.61
CA PHE A 179 4.67 1.68 -19.42
C PHE A 179 4.85 2.25 -18.00
N GLY A 180 3.97 3.16 -17.58
CA GLY A 180 4.02 3.78 -16.27
C GLY A 180 3.91 2.75 -15.14
N ARG A 181 3.02 1.76 -15.26
CA ARG A 181 2.94 0.67 -14.28
C ARG A 181 4.24 -0.14 -14.20
N THR A 182 4.91 -0.37 -15.34
CA THR A 182 6.22 -1.05 -15.36
C THR A 182 7.29 -0.22 -14.66
N CYS A 183 7.35 1.09 -14.93
CA CYS A 183 8.28 2.01 -14.25
C CYS A 183 8.10 1.99 -12.73
N PHE A 184 6.87 2.13 -12.24
CA PHE A 184 6.59 2.07 -10.81
C PHE A 184 6.97 0.72 -10.20
N THR A 185 6.70 -0.40 -10.89
CA THR A 185 7.07 -1.73 -10.37
C THR A 185 8.58 -1.91 -10.31
N ILE A 186 9.34 -1.43 -11.31
CA ILE A 186 10.81 -1.46 -11.25
C ILE A 186 11.31 -0.61 -10.07
N GLN A 187 10.73 0.57 -9.86
CA GLN A 187 11.07 1.43 -8.73
C GLN A 187 10.79 0.75 -7.38
N GLU A 188 9.63 0.10 -7.23
CA GLU A 188 9.25 -0.63 -6.01
C GLU A 188 10.23 -1.80 -5.76
N LEU A 189 10.56 -2.57 -6.79
CA LEU A 189 11.55 -3.66 -6.71
C LEU A 189 12.94 -3.15 -6.28
N VAL A 190 13.37 -1.99 -6.79
CA VAL A 190 14.66 -1.38 -6.39
C VAL A 190 14.62 -0.93 -4.93
N LEU A 191 13.55 -0.25 -4.50
CA LEU A 191 13.37 0.18 -3.11
C LEU A 191 13.40 -1.02 -2.14
N SER A 192 12.68 -2.07 -2.49
CA SER A 192 12.58 -3.29 -1.68
C SER A 192 13.86 -4.11 -1.69
N GLY A 193 14.53 -4.23 -2.83
CA GLY A 193 15.84 -4.86 -2.94
C GLY A 193 16.88 -4.19 -2.04
N LEU A 194 16.92 -2.85 -2.03
CA LEU A 194 17.79 -2.08 -1.13
C LEU A 194 17.44 -2.31 0.34
N TYR A 195 16.15 -2.37 0.68
CA TYR A 195 15.69 -2.67 2.03
C TYR A 195 16.15 -4.06 2.50
N ILE A 196 15.91 -5.10 1.68
CA ILE A 196 16.27 -6.48 1.99
C ILE A 196 17.78 -6.62 2.12
N TRP A 197 18.56 -6.05 1.19
CA TRP A 197 20.03 -6.07 1.24
C TRP A 197 20.55 -5.48 2.56
N ARG A 198 20.00 -4.34 3.00
CA ARG A 198 20.41 -3.71 4.25
C ARG A 198 19.95 -4.49 5.47
N ALA A 199 18.75 -5.06 5.45
CA ALA A 199 18.22 -5.91 6.52
C ALA A 199 19.07 -7.17 6.72
N VAL A 200 19.45 -7.86 5.64
CA VAL A 200 20.32 -9.04 5.68
C VAL A 200 21.73 -8.69 6.17
N SER A 201 22.28 -7.56 5.73
CA SER A 201 23.59 -7.10 6.18
C SER A 201 23.60 -6.79 7.68
N PHE A 202 22.55 -6.13 8.18
CA PHE A 202 22.36 -5.91 9.62
C PHE A 202 22.21 -7.23 10.38
N LEU A 203 21.54 -8.22 9.80
CA LEU A 203 21.34 -9.53 10.41
C LEU A 203 22.66 -10.29 10.57
N ARG A 204 23.46 -10.34 9.52
CA ARG A 204 24.76 -11.02 9.51
C ARG A 204 25.68 -10.47 10.59
N ASN A 205 25.68 -9.15 10.78
CA ASN A 205 26.49 -8.50 11.80
C ASN A 205 25.93 -8.73 13.22
N SER A 206 24.61 -8.85 13.36
CA SER A 206 23.94 -9.08 14.66
C SER A 206 23.95 -10.53 15.13
N ALA A 207 23.93 -11.50 14.20
CA ALA A 207 23.96 -12.93 14.48
C ALA A 207 25.31 -13.40 15.06
N MET A 208 26.36 -12.60 14.91
CA MET A 208 27.68 -12.81 15.53
C MET A 208 27.67 -12.53 17.05
N LEU A 209 26.58 -11.95 17.58
CA LEU A 209 26.39 -11.69 19.01
C LEU A 209 25.36 -12.68 19.58
N ASN A 210 25.81 -13.60 20.45
CA ASN A 210 25.07 -14.80 20.89
C ASN A 210 23.68 -14.54 21.53
N ASP A 211 23.38 -13.33 22.00
CA ASP A 211 22.13 -13.00 22.74
C ASP A 211 20.95 -12.55 21.87
N LYS A 212 21.06 -12.54 20.53
CA LYS A 212 20.04 -11.90 19.65
C LYS A 212 19.18 -12.86 18.82
N LYS A 213 19.08 -14.15 19.20
CA LYS A 213 18.30 -15.16 18.43
C LYS A 213 16.86 -14.70 18.14
N ARG A 214 16.14 -14.14 19.12
CA ARG A 214 14.75 -13.67 18.93
C ARG A 214 14.67 -12.51 17.92
N MET A 215 15.62 -11.58 17.95
CA MET A 215 15.69 -10.48 16.98
C MET A 215 15.93 -10.99 15.56
N VAL A 216 16.75 -12.03 15.42
CA VAL A 216 17.02 -12.70 14.13
C VAL A 216 15.75 -13.33 13.54
N LEU A 217 14.97 -14.05 14.35
CA LEU A 217 13.71 -14.66 13.89
C LEU A 217 12.72 -13.61 13.38
N VAL A 218 12.55 -12.51 14.12
CA VAL A 218 11.59 -11.48 13.71
C VAL A 218 12.07 -10.70 12.49
N MET A 219 13.38 -10.45 12.34
CA MET A 219 13.91 -9.89 11.09
C MET A 219 13.67 -10.79 9.88
N TRP A 220 13.75 -12.11 10.04
CA TRP A 220 13.36 -13.03 8.97
C TRP A 220 11.87 -12.95 8.62
N GLN A 221 10.99 -12.79 9.63
CA GLN A 221 9.57 -12.54 9.38
C GLN A 221 9.35 -11.23 8.61
N LEU A 222 10.04 -10.16 8.99
CA LEU A 222 9.99 -8.87 8.30
C LEU A 222 10.44 -9.03 6.84
N ILE A 223 11.56 -9.72 6.58
CA ILE A 223 12.04 -9.99 5.22
C ILE A 223 11.02 -10.82 4.43
N ALA A 224 10.44 -11.87 5.02
CA ALA A 224 9.47 -12.72 4.36
C ALA A 224 8.23 -11.93 3.92
N ILE A 225 7.70 -11.05 4.77
CA ILE A 225 6.54 -10.21 4.40
C ILE A 225 6.90 -9.25 3.26
N ASN A 226 8.11 -8.68 3.25
CA ASN A 226 8.56 -7.82 2.14
C ASN A 226 8.61 -8.58 0.81
N VAL A 227 9.14 -9.80 0.81
CA VAL A 227 9.18 -10.63 -0.40
C VAL A 227 7.77 -10.93 -0.91
N ILE A 228 6.80 -11.15 -0.02
CA ILE A 228 5.39 -11.32 -0.40
C ILE A 228 4.84 -10.04 -1.05
N ILE A 229 5.14 -8.87 -0.49
CA ILE A 229 4.71 -7.57 -1.02
C ILE A 229 5.26 -7.35 -2.44
N GLU A 230 6.53 -7.69 -2.70
CA GLU A 230 7.11 -7.65 -4.06
C GLU A 230 6.46 -8.64 -5.03
N GLY A 231 6.14 -9.85 -4.55
CA GLY A 231 5.41 -10.83 -5.34
C GLY A 231 4.04 -10.30 -5.78
N LEU A 232 3.35 -9.57 -4.89
CA LEU A 232 2.09 -8.91 -5.21
C LEU A 232 2.25 -7.79 -6.25
N ASP A 233 3.37 -7.07 -6.26
CA ASP A 233 3.65 -6.07 -7.31
C ASP A 233 3.86 -6.67 -8.69
N ILE A 234 4.57 -7.79 -8.75
CA ILE A 234 4.73 -8.55 -10.00
C ILE A 234 3.37 -9.06 -10.47
N TYR A 235 2.52 -9.54 -9.55
CA TYR A 235 1.16 -9.97 -9.89
C TYR A 235 0.31 -8.82 -10.45
N VAL A 236 0.35 -7.63 -9.85
CA VAL A 236 -0.38 -6.46 -10.37
C VAL A 236 0.14 -6.05 -11.74
N LEU A 237 1.46 -6.11 -11.95
CA LEU A 237 2.07 -5.86 -13.26
C LEU A 237 1.59 -6.87 -14.30
N TYR A 238 1.54 -8.17 -13.97
CA TYR A 238 1.01 -9.20 -14.85
C TYR A 238 -0.44 -8.89 -15.26
N GLN A 239 -1.28 -8.48 -14.31
CA GLN A 239 -2.67 -8.10 -14.58
C GLN A 239 -2.79 -6.82 -15.44
N GLU A 240 -1.74 -6.00 -15.52
CA GLU A 240 -1.70 -4.83 -16.39
C GLU A 240 -1.47 -5.20 -17.87
N PHE A 241 -0.71 -6.25 -18.13
CA PHE A 241 -0.46 -6.72 -19.49
C PHE A 241 -1.57 -7.64 -20.02
N ALA A 242 -2.36 -8.24 -19.12
CA ALA A 242 -3.57 -8.99 -19.46
C ALA A 242 -4.67 -8.08 -20.06
N ALA A 243 -5.72 -8.68 -20.63
CA ALA A 243 -6.82 -7.93 -21.26
C ALA A 243 -7.55 -7.01 -20.27
N ASN A 244 -7.92 -5.81 -20.74
CA ASN A 244 -8.61 -4.79 -19.95
C ASN A 244 -10.04 -5.22 -19.61
N HIS A 245 -10.26 -5.64 -18.37
CA HIS A 245 -11.59 -6.03 -17.87
C HIS A 245 -11.90 -5.29 -16.56
N PRO A 246 -13.13 -4.75 -16.35
CA PRO A 246 -13.49 -4.02 -15.13
C PRO A 246 -13.25 -4.81 -13.85
N VAL A 247 -13.61 -6.10 -13.84
CA VAL A 247 -13.37 -6.99 -12.70
C VAL A 247 -11.88 -7.14 -12.38
N ARG A 248 -11.01 -7.28 -13.40
CA ARG A 248 -9.56 -7.35 -13.19
C ARG A 248 -9.01 -6.07 -12.59
N GLN A 249 -9.59 -4.91 -12.92
CA GLN A 249 -9.22 -3.66 -12.26
C GLN A 249 -9.48 -3.73 -10.76
N MET A 250 -10.62 -4.30 -10.34
CA MET A 250 -10.94 -4.44 -8.93
C MET A 250 -10.01 -5.42 -8.21
N ILE A 251 -9.60 -6.50 -8.87
CA ILE A 251 -8.56 -7.40 -8.33
C ILE A 251 -7.28 -6.64 -8.01
N LYS A 252 -6.81 -5.74 -8.89
CA LYS A 252 -5.63 -4.90 -8.60
C LYS A 252 -5.84 -4.04 -7.35
N VAL A 253 -7.01 -3.44 -7.20
CA VAL A 253 -7.35 -2.60 -6.04
C VAL A 253 -7.40 -3.43 -4.74
N VAL A 254 -7.94 -4.65 -4.78
CA VAL A 254 -7.88 -5.61 -3.67
C VAL A 254 -6.43 -5.87 -3.29
N VAL A 255 -5.57 -6.17 -4.26
CA VAL A 255 -4.14 -6.42 -4.00
C VAL A 255 -3.47 -5.19 -3.38
N TYR A 256 -3.73 -3.98 -3.86
CA TYR A 256 -3.21 -2.75 -3.24
C TYR A 256 -3.66 -2.58 -1.78
N SER A 257 -4.90 -2.95 -1.45
CA SER A 257 -5.37 -2.91 -0.06
C SER A 257 -4.68 -3.97 0.83
N ILE A 258 -4.44 -5.17 0.29
CA ILE A 258 -3.71 -6.23 0.99
C ILE A 258 -2.25 -5.82 1.21
N LYS A 259 -1.59 -5.24 0.20
CA LYS A 259 -0.23 -4.71 0.33
C LYS A 259 -0.12 -3.76 1.52
N LEU A 260 -1.05 -2.82 1.67
CA LEU A 260 -1.07 -1.90 2.81
C LEU A 260 -1.27 -2.62 4.15
N LYS A 261 -2.12 -3.64 4.22
CA LYS A 261 -2.30 -4.41 5.46
C LYS A 261 -1.01 -5.15 5.85
N LEU A 262 -0.30 -5.70 4.87
CA LEU A 262 0.99 -6.34 5.09
C LEU A 262 2.05 -5.33 5.54
N GLU A 263 2.14 -4.17 4.90
CA GLU A 263 3.03 -3.07 5.31
C GLU A 263 2.76 -2.63 6.76
N PHE A 264 1.48 -2.51 7.12
CA PHE A 264 1.08 -2.18 8.47
C PHE A 264 1.50 -3.25 9.49
N ALA A 265 1.30 -4.54 9.17
CA ALA A 265 1.70 -5.64 10.03
C ALA A 265 3.23 -5.66 10.28
N VAL A 266 4.02 -5.35 9.26
CA VAL A 266 5.48 -5.18 9.37
C VAL A 266 5.83 -4.07 10.37
N LEU A 267 5.13 -2.92 10.31
CA LEU A 267 5.37 -1.82 11.25
C LEU A 267 5.05 -2.24 12.70
N SER A 268 3.89 -2.85 12.94
CA SER A 268 3.48 -3.26 14.28
C SER A 268 4.51 -4.20 14.91
N GLN A 269 4.98 -5.20 14.16
CA GLN A 269 6.04 -6.10 14.62
C GLN A 269 7.34 -5.36 14.95
N LEU A 270 7.72 -4.35 14.16
CA LEU A 270 8.94 -3.58 14.41
C LEU A 270 8.84 -2.75 15.70
N VAL A 271 7.68 -2.14 15.98
CA VAL A 271 7.44 -1.35 17.19
C VAL A 271 7.49 -2.22 18.45
N ASP A 272 6.88 -3.40 18.40
CA ASP A 272 6.86 -4.34 19.52
C ASP A 272 8.29 -4.74 19.93
N ILE A 273 9.17 -5.03 18.96
CA ILE A 273 10.58 -5.36 19.23
C ILE A 273 11.32 -4.20 19.91
N THR A 274 11.16 -2.96 19.41
CA THR A 274 11.88 -1.81 19.96
C THR A 274 11.44 -1.49 21.38
N THR A 275 10.16 -1.73 21.69
CA THR A 275 9.60 -1.50 23.03
C THR A 275 10.04 -2.58 24.00
N GLU A 276 9.97 -3.85 23.60
CA GLU A 276 10.39 -4.99 24.43
C GLU A 276 11.90 -5.04 24.66
N SER A 277 12.70 -4.68 23.65
CA SER A 277 14.16 -4.62 23.82
C SER A 277 14.57 -3.51 24.79
N ARG A 278 13.80 -2.42 24.87
CA ARG A 278 14.01 -1.33 25.82
C ARG A 278 13.54 -1.69 27.23
N SER A 279 12.44 -2.44 27.37
CA SER A 279 11.98 -2.94 28.67
C SER A 279 12.93 -4.00 29.23
N ASN A 280 13.42 -4.92 28.39
CA ASN A 280 14.40 -5.93 28.84
C ASN A 280 15.72 -5.30 29.26
N PHE A 281 16.23 -4.30 28.53
CA PHE A 281 17.45 -3.59 28.93
C PHE A 281 17.29 -2.89 30.29
N GLY A 282 16.15 -2.25 30.54
CA GLY A 282 15.84 -1.65 31.85
C GLY A 282 15.70 -2.69 32.97
N SER A 283 15.21 -3.89 32.69
CA SER A 283 15.14 -5.00 33.66
C SER A 283 16.52 -5.58 33.99
N TYR A 284 17.43 -5.68 33.02
CA TYR A 284 18.81 -6.12 33.26
C TYR A 284 19.60 -5.08 34.06
N GLU A 285 19.44 -3.79 33.77
CA GLU A 285 20.08 -2.71 34.52
C GLU A 285 19.57 -2.64 35.97
N LYS A 286 18.25 -2.83 36.17
CA LYS A 286 17.63 -2.86 37.51
C LYS A 286 18.02 -4.10 38.31
N ASN A 287 18.11 -5.27 37.70
CA ASN A 287 18.55 -6.50 38.37
C ASN A 287 20.05 -6.50 38.67
N GLY A 288 20.88 -5.93 37.78
CA GLY A 288 22.31 -5.74 38.03
C GLY A 288 22.56 -4.80 39.21
N HIS A 289 21.80 -3.71 39.31
CA HIS A 289 21.90 -2.78 40.44
C HIS A 289 21.41 -3.38 41.76
N LEU A 290 20.35 -4.19 41.75
CA LEU A 290 19.91 -4.90 42.97
C LEU A 290 20.94 -5.94 43.42
N SER A 291 21.59 -6.64 42.48
CA SER A 291 22.63 -7.62 42.80
C SER A 291 23.85 -6.96 43.42
N SER A 292 24.31 -5.82 42.88
CA SER A 292 25.46 -5.10 43.44
C SER A 292 25.18 -4.53 44.83
N VAL A 293 23.96 -4.04 45.07
CA VAL A 293 23.53 -3.54 46.39
C VAL A 293 23.43 -4.68 47.40
N HIS A 294 22.97 -5.86 46.98
CA HIS A 294 22.92 -7.03 47.87
C HIS A 294 24.32 -7.53 48.25
N GLU A 295 25.24 -7.56 47.29
CA GLU A 295 26.64 -7.96 47.50
C GLU A 295 27.40 -6.96 48.41
N GLU A 296 27.16 -5.65 48.25
CA GLU A 296 27.68 -4.65 49.20
C GLU A 296 27.14 -4.83 50.62
N HIS A 297 25.86 -5.18 50.76
CA HIS A 297 25.24 -5.37 52.06
C HIS A 297 25.71 -6.65 52.78
N GLU A 298 25.97 -7.73 52.03
CA GLU A 298 26.60 -8.95 52.55
C GLU A 298 28.05 -8.72 52.97
N LEU A 299 28.81 -7.95 52.19
CA LEU A 299 30.19 -7.58 52.54
C LEU A 299 30.25 -6.70 53.79
N ALA A 300 29.31 -5.77 53.95
CA ALA A 300 29.20 -4.94 55.14
C ALA A 300 28.85 -5.76 56.40
N HIS A 301 27.92 -6.72 56.29
CA HIS A 301 27.60 -7.64 57.39
C HIS A 301 28.78 -8.56 57.77
N ALA A 302 29.48 -9.10 56.78
CA ALA A 302 30.65 -9.96 57.02
C ALA A 302 31.84 -9.20 57.62
N TYR A 303 31.93 -7.89 57.39
CA TYR A 303 32.90 -7.01 58.03
C TYR A 303 32.56 -6.76 59.51
N ASP A 304 31.28 -6.54 59.81
CA ASP A 304 30.80 -6.24 61.15
C ASP A 304 30.85 -7.47 62.09
N GLU A 305 30.53 -8.67 61.58
CA GLU A 305 30.72 -9.94 62.32
C GLU A 305 32.19 -10.21 62.67
N ARG A 306 33.13 -9.80 61.80
CA ARG A 306 34.57 -9.98 62.04
C ARG A 306 35.11 -9.03 63.11
N HIS A 307 34.47 -7.89 63.32
CA HIS A 307 34.91 -6.86 64.28
C HIS A 307 34.10 -6.83 65.57
N SER A 308 32.97 -7.56 65.64
CA SER A 308 32.15 -7.72 66.84
C SER A 308 32.46 -8.99 67.65
N GLY A 309 33.48 -9.77 67.24
CA GLY A 309 33.98 -10.93 67.98
C GLY A 309 34.48 -10.56 69.38
N THR A 310 33.59 -10.71 70.35
CA THR A 310 33.84 -10.66 71.79
C THR A 310 34.93 -11.64 72.20
N SER A 311 35.97 -11.13 72.86
CA SER A 311 36.99 -11.90 73.57
C SER A 311 36.34 -12.89 74.55
N PRO A 312 36.71 -14.19 74.54
CA PRO A 312 36.24 -15.12 75.55
C PRO A 312 37.08 -14.93 76.83
N SER A 313 36.40 -14.60 77.94
CA SER A 313 36.92 -14.70 79.31
C SER A 313 36.18 -15.78 80.06
#